data_AF-A0A7S2RL65-F1
#
_entry.id   AF-A0A7S2RL65-F1
#
_cell.length_a   1.000
_cell.length_b   1.000
_cell.length_c   1.000
_cell.angle_alpha   90.00
_cell.angle_beta   90.00
_cell.angle_gamma   90.00
#
_symmetry.space_group_name_H-M   'P 1'
#
loop_
_entity.id
_entity.type
_entity.pdbx_description
1 polymer ?
#
loop_
_entity_poly.entity_id
_entity_poly.type
_entity_poly.pdbx_seq_one_letter_code
_entity_poly.pdbx_strand_id
1 'polypeptide(L)'
;MVNVLDGLVRWLVGNQCVVHEQWAFEKFHGRGVGLVAVEDLPVGKMLFEIHHDVLVLGNRFDLTEWLVRERVRATECREQDCAGRDWGPFVDSFPTTRDRLPVQSIFVKALELEDPRDAEDSLVGQAIEFCPKWIEELPGGIGRWLMALGVVSARMHAVWIRDAFGDWVVKTALVPLADLLNGCLKSQGCVNVQCETRKSD
;
A
#
# COMPACT_ATOMS: atom_id res chain seq x y z
N MET A 1 2.88 7.05 -14.28
CA MET A 1 2.08 6.93 -13.02
C MET A 1 0.59 6.91 -13.33
N VAL A 2 0.02 7.86 -14.08
CA VAL A 2 -1.41 7.79 -14.50
C VAL A 2 -1.73 6.48 -15.23
N ASN A 3 -0.93 6.09 -16.24
CA ASN A 3 -1.11 4.80 -16.94
C ASN A 3 -0.99 3.55 -16.05
N VAL A 4 -0.28 3.64 -14.91
CA VAL A 4 -0.16 2.53 -13.95
C VAL A 4 -1.45 2.40 -13.15
N LEU A 5 -2.03 3.54 -12.75
CA LEU A 5 -3.26 3.57 -11.97
C LEU A 5 -4.49 3.21 -12.79
N ASP A 6 -4.49 3.51 -14.09
CA ASP A 6 -5.51 2.97 -15.01
C ASP A 6 -5.42 1.44 -15.11
N GLY A 7 -4.20 0.90 -15.08
CA GLY A 7 -3.95 -0.54 -15.01
C GLY A 7 -4.50 -1.16 -13.73
N LEU A 8 -4.29 -0.50 -12.58
CA LEU A 8 -4.86 -0.89 -11.30
C LEU A 8 -6.40 -0.92 -11.35
N VAL A 9 -7.05 0.10 -11.91
CA VAL A 9 -8.52 0.15 -12.02
C VAL A 9 -9.05 -1.00 -12.87
N ARG A 10 -8.45 -1.25 -14.04
CA ARG A 10 -8.86 -2.39 -14.90
C ARG A 10 -8.68 -3.73 -14.19
N TRP A 11 -7.58 -3.88 -13.46
CA TRP A 11 -7.31 -5.08 -12.68
C TRP A 11 -8.36 -5.28 -11.57
N LEU A 12 -8.76 -4.22 -10.86
CA LEU A 12 -9.81 -4.28 -9.85
C LEU A 12 -11.17 -4.68 -10.44
N VAL A 13 -11.57 -4.07 -11.55
CA VAL A 13 -12.80 -4.45 -12.27
C VAL A 13 -12.74 -5.91 -12.72
N GLY A 14 -11.59 -6.38 -13.21
CA GLY A 14 -11.37 -7.80 -13.56
C GLY A 14 -11.46 -8.76 -12.36
N ASN A 15 -11.20 -8.27 -11.14
CA ASN A 15 -11.34 -9.01 -9.88
C ASN A 15 -12.66 -8.67 -9.14
N GLN A 16 -13.73 -8.37 -9.89
CA GLN A 16 -15.08 -8.19 -9.36
C GLN A 16 -15.25 -7.04 -8.35
N CYS A 17 -14.31 -6.08 -8.33
CA CYS A 17 -14.48 -4.85 -7.56
C CYS A 17 -15.36 -3.86 -8.33
N VAL A 18 -16.10 -3.03 -7.61
CA VAL A 18 -16.89 -1.94 -8.20
C VAL A 18 -16.07 -0.67 -8.15
N VAL A 19 -15.89 0.00 -9.28
CA VAL A 19 -15.13 1.26 -9.37
C VAL A 19 -16.01 2.27 -10.12
N HIS A 20 -16.37 3.39 -9.48
CA HIS A 20 -17.19 4.43 -10.11
C HIS A 20 -16.32 5.47 -10.85
N GLU A 21 -16.80 6.01 -11.96
CA GLU A 21 -16.04 6.93 -12.83
C GLU A 21 -16.14 8.41 -12.42
N GLN A 22 -16.81 8.73 -11.31
CA GLN A 22 -17.06 10.11 -10.86
C GLN A 22 -15.88 10.73 -10.10
N TRP A 23 -14.70 10.13 -10.24
CA TRP A 23 -13.44 10.63 -9.70
C TRP A 23 -12.29 10.28 -10.64
N ALA A 24 -11.18 11.00 -10.50
CA ALA A 24 -9.96 10.80 -11.27
C ALA A 24 -8.73 10.78 -10.38
N PHE A 25 -7.61 10.28 -10.90
CA PHE A 25 -6.32 10.39 -10.22
C PHE A 25 -5.69 11.75 -10.50
N GLU A 26 -5.28 12.44 -9.45
CA GLU A 26 -4.56 13.70 -9.55
C GLU A 26 -3.28 13.67 -8.72
N LYS A 27 -2.22 14.31 -9.24
CA LYS A 27 -0.95 14.47 -8.54
C LYS A 27 -0.96 15.79 -7.77
N PHE A 28 -0.96 15.69 -6.45
CA PHE A 28 -0.89 16.81 -5.53
C PHE A 28 0.55 17.13 -5.14
N HIS A 29 0.91 18.41 -5.15
CA HIS A 29 2.23 18.85 -4.71
C HIS A 29 2.45 18.48 -3.23
N GLY A 30 3.55 17.79 -2.94
CA GLY A 30 3.90 17.36 -1.57
C GLY A 30 3.09 16.21 -0.98
N ARG A 31 2.07 15.68 -1.67
CA ARG A 31 1.22 14.55 -1.18
C ARG A 31 1.21 13.34 -2.10
N GLY A 32 1.82 13.44 -3.27
CA GLY A 32 1.83 12.36 -4.25
C GLY A 32 0.50 12.29 -5.00
N VAL A 33 0.00 11.09 -5.25
CA VAL A 33 -1.25 10.90 -5.99
C VAL A 33 -2.42 10.72 -5.02
N GLY A 34 -3.59 11.23 -5.38
CA GLY A 34 -4.84 10.91 -4.71
C GLY A 34 -6.02 10.94 -5.67
N LEU A 35 -7.21 10.72 -5.12
CA LEU A 35 -8.46 10.78 -5.85
C LEU A 35 -9.06 12.19 -5.74
N VAL A 36 -9.54 12.73 -6.86
CA VAL A 36 -10.28 13.99 -6.95
C VAL A 36 -11.65 13.72 -7.56
N ALA A 37 -12.69 14.33 -7.03
CA ALA A 37 -14.02 14.27 -7.64
C ALA A 37 -14.01 15.09 -8.94
N VAL A 38 -14.55 14.54 -10.03
CA VAL A 38 -14.65 15.27 -11.32
C VAL A 38 -15.95 16.07 -11.43
N GLU A 39 -16.87 15.83 -10.51
CA GLU A 39 -18.16 16.50 -10.36
C GLU A 39 -18.57 16.52 -8.88
N ASP A 40 -19.65 17.24 -8.55
CA ASP A 40 -20.16 17.28 -7.18
C ASP A 40 -20.70 15.92 -6.74
N LEU A 41 -20.19 15.41 -5.62
CA LEU A 41 -20.59 14.12 -5.04
C LEU A 41 -21.45 14.32 -3.79
N PRO A 42 -22.64 13.70 -3.70
CA PRO A 42 -23.45 13.78 -2.50
C PRO A 42 -22.79 13.01 -1.34
N VAL A 43 -23.05 13.45 -0.11
CA VAL A 43 -22.61 12.74 1.09
C VAL A 43 -23.17 11.31 1.10
N GLY A 44 -22.31 10.34 1.43
CA GLY A 44 -22.68 8.93 1.43
C GLY A 44 -22.63 8.26 0.05
N LYS A 45 -22.23 8.98 -0.99
CA LYS A 45 -21.97 8.39 -2.30
C LYS A 45 -20.81 7.39 -2.21
N MET A 46 -21.06 6.17 -2.67
CA MET A 46 -20.03 5.15 -2.81
C MET A 46 -19.09 5.52 -3.97
N LEU A 47 -17.78 5.41 -3.74
CA LEU A 47 -16.73 5.70 -4.75
C LEU A 47 -16.21 4.43 -5.41
N PHE A 48 -16.11 3.35 -4.63
CA PHE A 48 -15.70 2.03 -5.06
C PHE A 48 -16.04 0.99 -3.96
N GLU A 49 -16.09 -0.28 -4.36
CA GLU A 49 -16.24 -1.45 -3.49
C GLU A 49 -15.11 -2.43 -3.82
N ILE A 50 -14.33 -2.82 -2.82
CA ILE A 50 -13.16 -3.70 -3.00
C ILE A 50 -13.51 -5.09 -2.47
N HIS A 51 -13.42 -6.09 -3.33
CA HIS A 51 -13.69 -7.48 -2.95
C HIS A 51 -12.63 -8.00 -1.97
N HIS A 52 -13.03 -8.82 -1.00
CA HIS A 52 -12.12 -9.30 0.04
C HIS A 52 -10.93 -10.10 -0.51
N ASP A 53 -11.11 -10.77 -1.65
CA ASP A 53 -10.05 -11.57 -2.28
C ASP A 53 -8.86 -10.73 -2.75
N VAL A 54 -9.05 -9.45 -3.07
CA VAL A 54 -7.95 -8.57 -3.53
C VAL A 54 -7.29 -7.82 -2.37
N LEU A 55 -7.62 -8.17 -1.13
CA LEU A 55 -6.94 -7.66 0.04
C LEU A 55 -5.70 -8.50 0.32
N VAL A 56 -4.61 -7.84 0.69
CA VAL A 56 -3.43 -8.54 1.21
C VAL A 56 -3.48 -8.44 2.71
N LEU A 57 -3.79 -9.56 3.37
CA LEU A 57 -3.91 -9.64 4.82
C LEU A 57 -2.58 -10.01 5.46
N GLY A 58 -2.25 -9.39 6.59
CA GLY A 58 -1.04 -9.72 7.33
C GLY A 58 -0.73 -8.67 8.39
N ASN A 59 0.18 -9.01 9.32
CA ASN A 59 0.76 -7.97 10.17
C ASN A 59 1.72 -7.10 9.33
N ARG A 60 2.23 -6.00 9.92
CA ARG A 60 3.13 -5.07 9.22
C ARG A 60 4.35 -5.75 8.59
N PHE A 61 4.97 -6.72 9.27
CA PHE A 61 6.15 -7.42 8.78
C PHE A 61 5.79 -8.40 7.66
N ASP A 62 4.69 -9.16 7.80
CA ASP A 62 4.20 -10.07 6.76
C ASP A 62 3.90 -9.31 5.46
N LEU A 63 3.23 -8.15 5.57
CA LEU A 63 2.90 -7.30 4.42
C LEU A 63 4.15 -6.68 3.77
N THR A 64 5.16 -6.37 4.58
CA THR A 64 6.44 -5.85 4.09
C THR A 64 7.18 -6.92 3.29
N GLU A 65 7.26 -8.13 3.84
CA GLU A 65 7.85 -9.27 3.14
C GLU A 65 7.12 -9.56 1.83
N TRP A 66 5.78 -9.63 1.89
CA TRP A 66 4.93 -9.84 0.72
C TRP A 66 5.24 -8.82 -0.37
N LEU A 67 5.30 -7.53 -0.04
CA LEU A 67 5.56 -6.48 -1.03
C LEU A 67 6.95 -6.60 -1.68
N VAL A 68 7.98 -6.99 -0.91
CA VAL A 68 9.33 -7.23 -1.47
C VAL A 68 9.30 -8.39 -2.47
N ARG A 69 8.69 -9.51 -2.09
CA ARG A 69 8.60 -10.70 -2.94
C ARG A 69 7.75 -10.44 -4.19
N GLU A 70 6.60 -9.80 -4.03
CA GLU A 70 5.67 -9.57 -5.13
C GLU A 70 6.20 -8.53 -6.13
N ARG A 71 7.06 -7.58 -5.71
CA ARG A 71 7.80 -6.71 -6.65
C ARG A 71 8.74 -7.47 -7.57
N VAL A 72 9.43 -8.48 -7.03
CA VAL A 72 10.33 -9.33 -7.80
C VAL A 72 9.52 -10.19 -8.75
N ARG A 73 8.52 -10.88 -8.22
CA ARG A 73 7.60 -11.71 -9.00
C ARG A 73 6.92 -10.93 -10.12
N ALA A 74 6.36 -9.75 -9.85
CA ALA A 74 5.71 -8.93 -10.88
C ALA A 74 6.68 -8.50 -12.00
N THR A 75 7.98 -8.36 -11.69
CA THR A 75 9.01 -8.09 -12.71
C THR A 75 9.27 -9.33 -13.56
N GLU A 76 9.48 -10.48 -12.91
CA GLU A 76 9.71 -11.77 -13.56
C GLU A 76 8.53 -12.19 -14.44
N CYS A 77 7.29 -11.98 -13.97
CA CYS A 77 6.07 -12.37 -14.67
C CYS A 77 5.77 -11.55 -15.94
N ARG A 78 6.38 -10.37 -16.07
CA ARG A 78 6.32 -9.60 -17.34
C ARG A 78 7.28 -10.15 -18.38
N GLU A 79 8.35 -10.79 -17.93
CA GLU A 79 9.36 -11.40 -18.78
C GLU A 79 9.00 -12.85 -19.13
N GLN A 80 8.23 -13.52 -18.27
CA GLN A 80 7.86 -14.93 -18.38
C GLN A 80 6.41 -15.12 -17.92
N ASP A 81 5.57 -15.74 -18.73
CA ASP A 81 4.16 -15.99 -18.40
C ASP A 81 4.03 -16.79 -17.09
N CYS A 82 3.48 -16.17 -16.04
CA CYS A 82 3.37 -16.75 -14.71
C CYS A 82 2.00 -17.35 -14.45
N ALA A 83 1.98 -18.55 -13.87
CA ALA A 83 0.76 -19.12 -13.31
C ALA A 83 0.35 -18.42 -12.00
N GLY A 84 -0.95 -18.13 -11.86
CA GLY A 84 -1.55 -17.58 -10.64
C GLY A 84 -2.07 -16.15 -10.79
N ARG A 85 -2.52 -15.56 -9.68
CA ARG A 85 -3.01 -14.18 -9.67
C ARG A 85 -1.84 -13.21 -9.84
N ASP A 86 -1.92 -12.37 -10.87
CA ASP A 86 -0.99 -11.26 -11.09
C ASP A 86 -1.36 -10.09 -10.18
N TRP A 87 -0.50 -9.76 -9.22
CA TRP A 87 -0.63 -8.57 -8.37
C TRP A 87 0.14 -7.36 -8.90
N GLY A 88 0.80 -7.49 -10.05
CA GLY A 88 1.62 -6.45 -10.67
C GLY A 88 0.95 -5.08 -10.67
N PRO A 89 -0.28 -4.92 -11.19
CA PRO A 89 -0.97 -3.64 -11.22
C PRO A 89 -1.10 -2.95 -9.86
N PHE A 90 -1.29 -3.72 -8.78
CA PHE A 90 -1.34 -3.18 -7.41
C PHE A 90 0.06 -2.89 -6.85
N VAL A 91 1.02 -3.78 -7.11
CA VAL A 91 2.40 -3.57 -6.67
C VAL A 91 3.02 -2.33 -7.31
N ASP A 92 2.71 -2.08 -8.58
CA ASP A 92 3.20 -0.94 -9.36
C ASP A 92 2.60 0.39 -8.91
N SER A 93 1.42 0.38 -8.27
CA SER A 93 0.81 1.62 -7.78
C SER A 93 1.55 2.19 -6.56
N PHE A 94 2.35 1.38 -5.88
CA PHE A 94 3.16 1.84 -4.75
C PHE A 94 4.34 2.71 -5.19
N PRO A 95 4.73 3.70 -4.38
CA PRO A 95 5.92 4.50 -4.66
C PRO A 95 7.18 3.64 -4.67
N THR A 96 8.03 3.86 -5.67
CA THR A 96 9.34 3.21 -5.83
C THR A 96 10.49 4.07 -5.32
N THR A 97 10.23 5.33 -5.00
CA THR A 97 11.22 6.32 -4.58
C THR A 97 10.94 6.85 -3.17
N ARG A 98 12.01 7.16 -2.44
CA ARG A 98 12.01 7.50 -1.01
C ARG A 98 11.39 8.87 -0.71
N ASP A 99 11.47 9.80 -1.66
CA ASP A 99 10.94 11.18 -1.58
C ASP A 99 9.43 11.24 -1.31
N ARG A 100 8.73 10.11 -1.44
CA ARG A 100 7.28 9.98 -1.28
C ARG A 100 6.86 9.15 -0.07
N LEU A 101 7.81 8.72 0.76
CA LEU A 101 7.50 8.06 2.03
C LEU A 101 7.38 9.11 3.14
N PRO A 102 6.47 8.91 4.12
CA PRO A 102 6.41 9.77 5.29
C PRO A 102 7.74 9.68 6.06
N VAL A 103 8.52 10.77 6.00
CA VAL A 103 9.89 10.94 6.55
C VAL A 103 9.97 10.74 8.07
N GLN A 104 8.83 10.65 8.76
CA GLN A 104 8.79 10.48 10.21
C GLN A 104 9.08 9.04 10.68
N SER A 105 9.08 8.05 9.78
CA SER A 105 9.49 6.69 10.15
C SER A 105 11.00 6.63 10.36
N ILE A 106 11.43 6.14 11.51
CA ILE A 106 12.85 5.93 11.83
C ILE A 106 13.55 5.04 10.80
N PHE A 107 12.81 4.09 10.22
CA PHE A 107 13.28 3.21 9.15
C PHE A 107 13.43 3.91 7.79
N VAL A 108 12.72 5.02 7.56
CA VAL A 108 12.90 5.86 6.36
C VAL A 108 14.13 6.76 6.55
N LYS A 109 14.36 7.28 7.76
CA LYS A 109 15.63 7.95 8.09
C LYS A 109 16.84 7.03 7.91
N ALA A 110 16.68 5.73 8.18
CA ALA A 110 17.71 4.73 7.92
C ALA A 110 18.12 4.62 6.45
N LEU A 111 17.18 4.89 5.54
CA LEU A 111 17.46 4.88 4.12
C LEU A 111 18.30 6.10 3.68
N GLU A 112 18.33 7.19 4.44
CA GLU A 112 19.11 8.40 4.12
C GLU A 112 20.61 8.26 4.42
N LEU A 113 21.02 7.18 5.09
CA LEU A 113 22.42 6.88 5.41
C LEU A 113 23.12 6.20 4.22
N GLU A 114 24.38 6.56 3.95
CA GLU A 114 25.20 5.96 2.89
C GLU A 114 25.50 4.47 3.15
N ASP A 115 25.77 4.10 4.41
CA ASP A 115 25.63 2.74 4.93
C ASP A 115 24.73 2.79 6.18
N PRO A 116 23.58 2.10 6.18
CA PRO A 116 22.71 2.01 7.36
C PRO A 116 23.42 1.41 8.60
N ARG A 117 24.53 0.69 8.40
CA ARG A 117 25.38 0.10 9.45
C ARG A 117 26.42 1.08 10.00
N ASP A 118 26.77 2.14 9.29
CA ASP A 118 27.71 3.17 9.76
C ASP A 118 27.12 4.06 10.86
N ALA A 119 25.83 3.89 11.15
CA ALA A 119 25.15 4.58 12.23
C ALA A 119 25.11 3.72 13.50
N GLU A 120 26.27 3.16 13.89
CA GLU A 120 26.50 2.26 15.04
C GLU A 120 25.92 2.78 16.37
N ASP A 121 25.76 4.11 16.53
CA ASP A 121 25.16 4.73 17.72
C ASP A 121 23.76 5.32 17.50
N SER A 122 23.16 5.10 16.33
CA SER A 122 21.82 5.60 16.03
C SER A 122 20.74 4.58 16.38
N LEU A 123 19.56 5.08 16.74
CA LEU A 123 18.35 4.25 16.86
C LEU A 123 18.04 3.46 15.58
N VAL A 124 18.57 3.89 14.43
CA VAL A 124 18.49 3.18 13.15
C VAL A 124 19.39 1.95 13.14
N GLY A 125 20.67 2.10 13.51
CA GLY A 125 21.65 1.01 13.55
C GLY A 125 21.19 -0.08 14.52
N GLN A 126 20.73 0.33 15.71
CA GLN A 126 20.12 -0.58 16.68
C GLN A 126 18.86 -1.27 16.13
N ALA A 127 17.97 -0.56 15.45
CA ALA A 127 16.76 -1.16 14.86
C ALA A 127 17.07 -2.14 13.72
N ILE A 128 18.19 -1.96 13.01
CA ILE A 128 18.70 -2.88 11.99
C ILE A 128 19.26 -4.15 12.65
N GLU A 129 19.93 -4.07 13.79
CA GLU A 129 20.39 -5.26 14.53
C GLU A 129 19.24 -6.17 14.99
N PHE A 130 18.06 -5.59 15.23
CA PHE A 130 16.83 -6.35 15.53
C PHE A 130 16.08 -6.82 14.28
N CYS A 131 16.52 -6.47 13.08
CA CYS A 131 15.93 -7.00 11.86
C CYS A 131 16.24 -8.51 11.77
N PRO A 132 15.22 -9.37 11.60
CA PRO A 132 15.44 -10.80 11.44
C PRO A 132 16.45 -11.11 10.32
N LYS A 133 17.41 -12.00 10.59
CA LYS A 133 18.48 -12.36 9.62
C LYS A 133 17.96 -12.83 8.26
N TRP A 134 16.77 -13.43 8.21
CA TRP A 134 16.15 -13.86 6.95
C TRP A 134 15.87 -12.68 5.99
N ILE A 135 15.85 -11.43 6.46
CA ILE A 135 15.75 -10.24 5.59
C ILE A 135 16.97 -10.11 4.66
N GLU A 136 18.14 -10.62 5.06
CA GLU A 136 19.32 -10.68 4.18
C GLU A 136 19.12 -11.65 3.00
N GLU A 137 18.24 -12.64 3.16
CA GLU A 137 17.85 -13.60 2.11
C GLU A 137 16.80 -13.04 1.15
N LEU A 138 16.21 -11.87 1.47
CA LEU A 138 15.24 -11.23 0.58
C LEU A 138 15.90 -10.62 -0.65
N PRO A 139 15.25 -10.70 -1.83
CA PRO A 139 15.77 -10.09 -3.05
C PRO A 139 16.02 -8.58 -2.89
N GLY A 140 17.30 -8.17 -2.99
CA GLY A 140 17.74 -6.79 -2.85
C GLY A 140 17.94 -6.28 -1.42
N GLY A 141 17.93 -7.19 -0.44
CA GLY A 141 18.42 -6.98 0.91
C GLY A 141 17.66 -5.93 1.75
N ILE A 142 18.30 -5.49 2.83
CA ILE A 142 17.69 -4.66 3.86
C ILE A 142 17.14 -3.31 3.34
N GLY A 143 17.80 -2.69 2.35
CA GLY A 143 17.36 -1.42 1.78
C GLY A 143 16.01 -1.50 1.07
N ARG A 144 15.74 -2.60 0.34
CA ARG A 144 14.42 -2.81 -0.30
C ARG A 144 13.35 -3.13 0.74
N TRP A 145 13.71 -3.88 1.77
CA TRP A 145 12.80 -4.19 2.87
C TRP A 145 12.40 -2.93 3.65
N LEU A 146 13.34 -2.06 4.01
CA LEU A 146 13.07 -0.79 4.70
C LEU A 146 12.19 0.14 3.86
N MET A 147 12.39 0.17 2.54
CA MET A 147 11.52 0.90 1.62
C MET A 147 10.09 0.34 1.64
N ALA A 148 9.95 -0.99 1.52
CA ALA A 148 8.66 -1.66 1.58
C ALA A 148 7.96 -1.43 2.94
N LEU A 149 8.71 -1.46 4.04
CA LEU A 149 8.19 -1.21 5.38
C LEU A 149 7.61 0.21 5.50
N GLY A 150 8.30 1.20 4.92
CA GLY A 150 7.82 2.57 4.86
C GLY A 150 6.53 2.70 4.05
N VAL A 151 6.41 2.00 2.92
CA VAL A 151 5.18 1.93 2.12
C VAL A 151 4.04 1.32 2.93
N VAL A 152 4.25 0.11 3.46
CA VAL A 152 3.24 -0.64 4.20
C VAL A 152 2.75 0.15 5.41
N SER A 153 3.67 0.76 6.16
CA SER A 153 3.31 1.57 7.34
C SER A 153 2.44 2.78 6.99
N ALA A 154 2.59 3.33 5.79
CA ALA A 154 1.83 4.48 5.31
C ALA A 154 0.49 4.10 4.63
N ARG A 155 0.34 2.84 4.20
CA ARG A 155 -0.75 2.39 3.31
C ARG A 155 -1.62 1.28 3.90
N MET A 156 -1.27 0.71 5.05
CA MET A 156 -2.07 -0.35 5.67
C MET A 156 -3.36 0.19 6.30
N HIS A 157 -4.44 -0.58 6.20
CA HIS A 157 -5.74 -0.29 6.79
C HIS A 157 -6.14 -1.36 7.81
N ALA A 158 -7.00 -0.99 8.75
CA ALA A 158 -7.74 -1.93 9.58
C ALA A 158 -9.03 -2.33 8.84
N VAL A 159 -9.25 -3.63 8.65
CA VAL A 159 -10.40 -4.18 7.92
C VAL A 159 -11.13 -5.23 8.76
N TRP A 160 -12.46 -5.22 8.72
CA TRP A 160 -13.28 -6.31 9.25
C TRP A 160 -13.33 -7.46 8.25
N ILE A 161 -13.00 -8.67 8.71
CA ILE A 161 -13.16 -9.92 7.93
C ILE A 161 -13.87 -10.98 8.79
N ARG A 162 -14.46 -11.99 8.15
CA ARG A 162 -14.86 -13.21 8.83
C ARG A 162 -13.66 -14.13 8.98
N ASP A 163 -13.47 -14.68 10.17
CA ASP A 163 -12.46 -15.72 10.38
C ASP A 163 -12.96 -17.10 9.92
N ALA A 164 -12.15 -18.15 10.12
CA ALA A 164 -12.50 -19.52 9.73
C ALA A 164 -13.76 -20.07 10.45
N PHE A 165 -14.20 -19.43 11.53
CA PHE A 165 -15.39 -19.79 12.31
C PHE A 165 -16.60 -18.91 11.96
N GLY A 166 -16.43 -17.93 11.07
CA GLY A 166 -17.49 -17.00 10.64
C GLY A 166 -17.61 -15.75 11.52
N ASP A 167 -16.77 -15.60 12.54
CA ASP A 167 -16.78 -14.47 13.46
C ASP A 167 -16.07 -13.26 12.86
N TRP A 168 -16.62 -12.07 13.14
CA TRP A 168 -16.05 -10.81 12.67
C TRP A 168 -14.83 -10.42 13.49
N VAL A 169 -13.68 -10.32 12.83
CA VAL A 169 -12.41 -9.90 13.43
C VAL A 169 -11.79 -8.74 12.66
N VAL A 170 -11.08 -7.86 13.37
CA VAL A 170 -10.29 -6.80 12.73
C VAL A 170 -8.92 -7.37 12.38
N LYS A 171 -8.50 -7.18 11.12
CA LYS A 171 -7.16 -7.49 10.63
C LYS A 171 -6.52 -6.27 9.98
N THR A 172 -5.21 -6.32 9.81
CA THR A 172 -4.47 -5.35 9.01
C THR A 172 -4.37 -5.85 7.58
N ALA A 173 -4.54 -4.94 6.63
CA ALA A 173 -4.48 -5.25 5.21
C ALA A 173 -3.89 -4.12 4.37
N LEU A 174 -3.30 -4.46 3.22
CA LEU A 174 -3.18 -3.51 2.11
C LEU A 174 -4.47 -3.60 1.29
N VAL A 175 -5.10 -2.46 1.08
CA VAL A 175 -6.40 -2.34 0.39
C VAL A 175 -6.18 -1.51 -0.87
N PRO A 176 -6.19 -2.14 -2.07
CA PRO A 176 -6.04 -1.41 -3.31
C PRO A 176 -7.03 -0.26 -3.44
N LEU A 177 -6.57 0.86 -4.02
CA LEU A 177 -7.35 2.07 -4.30
C LEU A 177 -7.75 2.88 -3.04
N ALA A 178 -8.13 2.22 -1.95
CA ALA A 178 -8.37 2.86 -0.66
C ALA A 178 -7.09 3.50 -0.09
N ASP A 179 -5.94 2.87 -0.33
CA ASP A 179 -4.65 3.35 0.11
C ASP A 179 -4.20 4.65 -0.59
N LEU A 180 -4.85 5.04 -1.69
CA LEU A 180 -4.61 6.29 -2.43
C LEU A 180 -5.45 7.47 -1.91
N LEU A 181 -6.33 7.25 -0.94
CA LEU A 181 -7.06 8.34 -0.27
C LEU A 181 -6.13 9.08 0.68
N ASN A 182 -5.84 10.34 0.36
CA ASN A 182 -4.98 11.17 1.18
C ASN A 182 -5.69 11.58 2.48
N GLY A 183 -4.98 11.49 3.61
CA GLY A 183 -5.47 12.03 4.88
C GLY A 183 -5.74 13.54 4.79
N CYS A 184 -6.89 13.98 5.28
CA CYS A 184 -7.25 15.40 5.27
C CYS A 184 -6.92 16.07 6.61
N LEU A 185 -6.21 17.20 6.55
CA LEU A 185 -6.18 18.15 7.67
C LEU A 185 -7.45 19.02 7.58
N LYS A 186 -8.24 19.03 8.66
CA LYS A 186 -9.53 19.78 8.76
C LYS A 186 -9.47 21.24 8.27
N SER A 187 -8.28 21.85 8.26
CA SER A 187 -8.03 23.23 7.83
C SER A 187 -8.08 23.46 6.30
N GLN A 188 -8.21 22.42 5.47
CA GLN A 188 -8.04 22.53 4.01
C GLN A 188 -9.30 22.24 3.18
N GLY A 189 -10.48 22.20 3.80
CA GLY A 189 -11.74 22.03 3.06
C GLY A 189 -11.92 20.66 2.37
N CYS A 190 -11.04 19.68 2.62
CA CYS A 190 -11.26 18.32 2.14
C CYS A 190 -12.28 17.59 3.03
N VAL A 191 -13.15 16.82 2.38
CA VAL A 191 -14.18 16.00 3.02
C VAL A 191 -13.53 14.72 3.54
N ASN A 192 -13.91 14.27 4.73
CA ASN A 192 -13.50 12.97 5.25
C ASN A 192 -14.04 11.88 4.32
N VAL A 193 -13.18 11.32 3.45
CA VAL A 193 -13.48 10.05 2.79
C VAL A 193 -13.18 8.96 3.81
N GLN A 194 -14.24 8.35 4.34
CA GLN A 194 -14.12 7.25 5.28
C GLN A 194 -14.19 5.94 4.50
N CYS A 195 -13.13 5.13 4.57
CA CYS A 195 -13.23 3.73 4.19
C CYS A 195 -13.97 2.98 5.30
N GLU A 196 -15.23 2.68 5.07
CA GLU A 196 -16.00 1.79 5.94
C GLU A 196 -15.80 0.36 5.47
N THR A 197 -15.30 -0.51 6.34
CA THR A 197 -15.47 -1.95 6.16
C THR A 197 -16.80 -2.33 6.79
N ARG A 198 -17.78 -2.65 5.94
CA ARG A 198 -19.12 -3.07 6.38
C ARG A 198 -19.14 -4.58 6.55
N LYS A 199 -19.81 -5.03 7.61
CA LYS A 199 -20.20 -6.43 7.76
C LYS A 199 -21.29 -6.69 6.71
N SER A 200 -20.96 -7.34 5.61
CA SER A 200 -21.97 -7.89 4.71
C SER A 200 -22.32 -9.30 5.15
N ASP A 201 -23.61 -9.61 5.18
CA ASP A 201 -24.13 -10.91 5.60
C ASP A 201 -23.67 -12.04 4.68
#